data_AF-A0A7Y2DL76-F1
#
_entry.id   AF-A0A7Y2DL76-F1
#
_cell.length_a   1.000
_cell.length_b   1.000
_cell.length_c   1.000
_cell.angle_alpha   90.00
_cell.angle_beta   90.00
_cell.angle_gamma   90.00
#
_symmetry.space_group_name_H-M   'P 1'
#
loop_
_entity.id
_entity.type
_entity.pdbx_description
1 polymer ?
#
loop_
_entity_poly.entity_id
_entity_poly.type
_entity_poly.pdbx_seq_one_letter_code
_entity_poly.pdbx_strand_id
1 'polypeptide(L)' 'FVDIGPAEGMVHVSELAEYRPHHPSEIVLRGDEVQVKVLKVNRAKRRIELSMRQALYPS' A
#
# COMPACT_ATOMS: atom_id res chain seq x y z
N PHE A 1 5.17 -5.06 1.15
CA PHE A 1 3.95 -5.59 1.79
C PHE A 1 3.73 -4.83 3.08
N VAL A 2 2.47 -4.69 3.50
CA VAL A 2 2.05 -3.93 4.67
C VAL A 2 1.33 -4.91 5.59
N ASP A 3 1.76 -4.99 6.84
CA ASP A 3 1.04 -5.75 7.85
C ASP A 3 -0.20 -4.96 8.28
N ILE A 4 -1.36 -5.62 8.25
CA ILE A 4 -2.65 -5.04 8.64
C ILE A 4 -3.34 -5.88 9.72
N GLY A 5 -2.60 -6.79 10.37
CA GLY A 5 -3.10 -7.68 11.41
C GLY A 5 -3.47 -9.07 10.87
N PRO A 6 -4.75 -9.42 10.66
CA PRO A 6 -5.15 -10.77 10.29
C PRO A 6 -4.86 -11.15 8.82
N ALA A 7 -4.30 -10.24 8.02
CA ALA A 7 -3.97 -10.43 6.61
C ALA A 7 -2.75 -9.60 6.22
N GLU A 8 -2.18 -9.88 5.05
CA GLU A 8 -1.15 -9.05 4.44
C GLU A 8 -1.73 -8.17 3.32
N GLY A 9 -1.35 -6.90 3.37
CA GLY A 9 -1.62 -5.90 2.36
C GLY A 9 -0.48 -5.81 1.33
N MET A 10 -0.84 -5.61 0.07
CA MET A 10 0.11 -5.34 -1.00
C MET A 10 -0.16 -3.96 -1.60
N VAL A 11 0.84 -3.09 -1.53
CA VAL A 11 0.86 -1.82 -2.26
C VAL A 11 1.70 -2.03 -3.52
N HIS A 12 1.11 -1.80 -4.69
CA HIS A 12 1.86 -1.80 -5.94
C HIS A 12 2.72 -0.52 -6.04
N VAL A 13 3.86 -0.56 -6.72
CA VAL A 13 4.78 0.59 -6.81
C VAL A 13 4.13 1.85 -7.38
N SER A 14 3.16 1.70 -8.29
CA SER A 14 2.38 2.80 -8.87
C SER A 14 1.39 3.44 -7.87
N GLU A 15 1.13 2.79 -6.75
CA GLU A 15 0.21 3.26 -5.71
C GLU A 15 0.96 3.78 -4.47
N LEU A 16 2.29 3.89 -4.53
CA LEU A 16 3.11 4.47 -3.46
C LEU A 16 3.02 5.99 -3.42
N ALA A 17 3.08 6.65 -4.58
CA ALA A 17 3.12 8.11 -4.70
C ALA A 17 2.54 8.57 -6.05
N GLU A 18 2.29 9.87 -6.20
CA GLU A 18 1.77 10.46 -7.45
C GLU A 18 2.75 10.37 -8.63
N TYR A 19 4.04 10.28 -8.32
CA TYR A 19 5.10 10.00 -9.29
C TYR A 19 5.59 8.56 -9.14
N ARG A 20 6.29 8.05 -10.16
CA ARG A 20 6.89 6.71 -10.14
C ARG A 20 8.28 6.77 -9.50
N PRO A 21 8.48 6.23 -8.28
CA PRO A 21 9.80 6.20 -7.66
C PRO A 21 10.72 5.19 -8.38
N HIS A 22 12.03 5.39 -8.31
CA HIS A 22 13.01 4.42 -8.82
C HIS A 22 13.12 3.21 -7.89
N HIS A 23 13.17 3.44 -6.58
CA HIS A 23 13.12 2.41 -5.55
C HIS A 23 12.05 2.72 -4.48
N PRO A 24 11.27 1.71 -4.03
CA PRO A 24 10.29 1.91 -2.95
C PRO A 24 10.88 2.47 -1.65
N SER A 25 12.16 2.21 -1.39
CA SER A 25 12.89 2.72 -0.22
C SER A 25 13.06 4.24 -0.19
N GLU A 26 12.81 4.93 -1.31
CA GLU A 26 12.76 6.39 -1.35
C GLU A 26 11.46 6.94 -0.73
N ILE A 27 10.41 6.11 -0.64
CA ILE A 27 9.08 6.50 -0.16
C ILE A 27 8.78 5.89 1.22
N VAL A 28 9.18 4.63 1.44
CA VAL A 28 8.88 3.87 2.66
C VAL A 28 10.03 2.97 3.06
N LEU A 29 10.24 2.85 4.37
CA LEU A 29 11.19 1.93 4.96
C LEU A 29 10.47 0.82 5.74
N ARG A 30 11.21 -0.25 6.01
CA ARG A 30 10.69 -1.35 6.82
C ARG A 30 10.47 -0.86 8.26
N GLY A 31 9.26 -1.04 8.77
CA GLY A 31 8.87 -0.64 10.13
C GLY A 31 8.10 0.67 10.18
N ASP A 32 7.98 1.38 9.05
CA ASP A 32 7.17 2.59 8.99
C ASP A 32 5.68 2.25 9.13
N GLU A 33 5.00 3.01 9.99
CA GLU A 33 3.55 3.05 10.02
C GLU A 33 3.05 3.97 8.89
N VAL A 34 2.23 3.42 7.99
CA VAL A 34 1.76 4.13 6.79
C VAL A 34 0.24 4.14 6.70
N GLN A 35 -0.30 5.23 6.18
CA GLN A 35 -1.72 5.30 5.83
C GLN A 35 -1.96 4.72 4.43
N VAL A 36 -3.01 3.91 4.32
CA VAL A 36 -3.36 3.20 3.08
C VAL A 36 -4.87 3.19 2.90
N LYS A 37 -5.29 3.23 1.63
CA LYS A 37 -6.67 3.05 1.20
C LYS A 37 -6.82 1.64 0.65
N VAL A 38 -7.91 0.96 1.02
CA VAL A 38 -8.24 -0.36 0.46
C VAL A 38 -8.78 -0.19 -0.95
N LEU A 39 -8.10 -0.82 -1.93
CA LEU A 39 -8.55 -0.85 -3.32
C LEU A 39 -9.40 -2.10 -3.60
N LYS A 40 -8.92 -3.27 -3.15
CA LYS A 40 -9.58 -4.55 -3.44
C LYS A 40 -9.30 -5.57 -2.34
N VAL A 41 -10.32 -6.35 -2.00
CA VAL A 41 -10.21 -7.45 -1.03
C VAL A 41 -10.40 -8.78 -1.75
N ASN A 42 -9.38 -9.64 -1.72
CA ASN A 42 -9.49 -11.02 -2.19
C ASN A 42 -9.55 -11.97 -0.98
N ARG A 43 -10.76 -12.33 -0.58
CA ARG A 43 -11.00 -13.21 0.58
C ARG A 43 -10.47 -14.63 0.37
N ALA A 44 -10.60 -15.17 -0.84
CA ALA A 44 -10.13 -16.53 -1.16
C ALA A 44 -8.61 -16.67 -1.00
N LYS A 45 -7.86 -15.61 -1.35
CA LYS A 45 -6.40 -15.57 -1.26
C LYS A 45 -5.87 -14.86 -0.01
N ARG A 46 -6.76 -14.44 0.90
CA ARG A 46 -6.44 -13.63 2.09
C ARG A 46 -5.50 -12.44 1.80
N ARG A 47 -5.70 -11.78 0.65
CA ARG A 47 -4.85 -10.69 0.18
C ARG A 47 -5.66 -9.42 -0.04
N ILE A 48 -5.10 -8.29 0.38
CA ILE A 48 -5.71 -6.97 0.19
C ILE A 48 -4.80 -6.11 -0.67
N GLU A 49 -5.35 -5.53 -1.74
CA GLU A 49 -4.66 -4.53 -2.55
C GLU A 49 -4.92 -3.15 -1.94
N LEU A 50 -3.84 -2.41 -1.74
CA LEU A 50 -3.78 -1.17 -0.99
C LEU A 50 -3.16 -0.05 -1.83
N SER A 51 -3.49 1.20 -1.50
CA SER A 51 -2.90 2.40 -2.09
C SER A 51 -2.51 3.41 -1.03
N MET A 52 -1.24 3.83 -1.03
CA MET A 52 -0.79 4.96 -0.21
C MET A 52 -1.16 6.29 -0.89
N ARG A 53 -0.98 6.36 -2.21
CA ARG A 53 -1.29 7.54 -3.03
C ARG A 53 -2.73 8.02 -2.85
N GLN A 54 -3.70 7.11 -2.94
CA GLN A 54 -5.11 7.48 -2.78
C GLN A 54 -5.52 7.72 -1.32
N ALA A 55 -4.70 7.31 -0.35
CA ALA A 55 -4.90 7.64 1.05
C ALA A 55 -4.44 9.08 1.34
N LEU A 56 -3.33 9.49 0.73
CA LEU A 56 -2.74 10.83 0.86
C LEU A 56 -3.53 11.89 0.07
N TYR A 57 -4.08 11.51 -1.09
CA TYR A 57 -4.85 12.39 -1.97
C TYR A 57 -6.25 11.82 -2.22
N PRO A 58 -7.14 11.82 -1.21
CA PRO A 58 -8.53 11.45 -1.41
C PRO A 58 -9.22 12.50 -2.30
N SER A 59 -9.86 12.04 -3.37
CA SER A 59 -10.74 12.84 -4.21
C SER A 59 -12.06 13.20 -3.54
#